data_AF-A0A7G2C899-F1
#
_entry.id   AF-A0A7G2C899-F1
#
_cell.length_a   1.000
_cell.length_b   1.000
_cell.length_c   1.000
_cell.angle_alpha   90.00
_cell.angle_beta   90.00
_cell.angle_gamma   90.00
#
_symmetry.space_group_name_H-M   'P 1'
#
loop_
_entity.id
_entity.type
_entity.pdbx_description
1 polymer ?
#
loop_
_entity_poly.entity_id
_entity_poly.type
_entity_poly.pdbx_seq_one_letter_code
_entity_poly.pdbx_strand_id
1 'polypeptide(L)'
;MESEHVPEKYISQQELEKQIERLTAPKKPVEVKDPFPIGETKKISKEELDKMTDRLYTQSLMQKQANLEETERQMYNTVHKADGKKITNEELESNINHLYTESLERKKANMEESRKKYHYEPAPSTKKVDNKTFVQHMYDDRIEAKKKTEQKLYEKYLAPTEPKKAKANP
;
A
#
# COMPACT_ATOMS: atom_id res chain seq x y z
N MET A 1 9.97 -46.28 49.50
CA MET A 1 9.28 -45.85 48.26
C MET A 1 8.12 -45.00 48.70
N GLU A 2 8.29 -43.69 48.75
CA GLU A 2 7.23 -42.75 49.11
C GLU A 2 6.86 -41.99 47.83
N SER A 3 5.62 -42.17 47.37
CA SER A 3 5.06 -41.48 46.20
C SER A 3 4.37 -40.22 46.67
N GLU A 4 4.86 -39.06 46.23
CA GLU A 4 4.25 -37.75 46.46
C GLU A 4 2.88 -37.65 45.79
N HIS A 5 1.84 -37.32 46.57
CA HIS A 5 0.49 -37.08 46.08
C HIS A 5 0.36 -35.62 45.63
N VAL A 6 0.21 -35.40 44.32
CA VAL A 6 -0.02 -34.07 43.73
C VAL A 6 -1.49 -33.68 43.94
N PRO A 7 -1.80 -32.52 44.56
CA PRO A 7 -3.18 -32.13 44.79
C PRO A 7 -3.88 -31.76 43.48
N GLU A 8 -5.00 -32.41 43.20
CA GLU A 8 -5.86 -32.11 42.06
C GLU A 8 -6.51 -30.72 42.23
N LYS A 9 -6.36 -29.84 41.22
CA LYS A 9 -7.02 -28.53 41.22
C LYS A 9 -8.48 -28.71 40.82
N TYR A 10 -9.40 -28.56 41.78
CA TYR A 10 -10.83 -28.53 41.51
C TYR A 10 -11.26 -27.18 40.95
N ILE A 11 -12.05 -27.20 39.89
CA ILE A 11 -12.64 -25.99 39.33
C ILE A 11 -13.67 -25.43 40.33
N SER A 12 -13.61 -24.12 40.59
CA SER A 12 -14.58 -23.50 41.49
C SER A 12 -15.96 -23.44 40.83
N GLN A 13 -17.03 -23.43 41.65
CA GLN A 13 -18.40 -23.36 41.13
C GLN A 13 -18.63 -22.13 40.25
N GLN A 14 -18.00 -21.00 40.59
CA GLN A 14 -18.06 -19.76 39.82
C GLN A 14 -17.39 -19.89 38.43
N GLU A 15 -16.27 -20.60 38.36
CA GLU A 15 -15.59 -20.88 37.09
C GLU A 15 -16.41 -21.84 36.22
N LEU A 16 -17.07 -22.82 36.85
CA LEU A 16 -17.96 -23.75 36.17
C LEU A 16 -19.18 -23.03 35.58
N GLU A 17 -19.83 -22.15 36.35
CA GLU A 17 -20.95 -21.33 35.90
C GLU A 17 -20.57 -20.43 34.73
N LYS A 18 -19.41 -19.77 34.80
CA LYS A 18 -18.88 -18.94 33.72
C LYS A 18 -18.59 -19.74 32.45
N GLN A 19 -18.14 -20.99 32.62
CA GLN A 19 -17.91 -21.90 31.50
C GLN A 19 -19.22 -22.39 30.89
N ILE A 20 -20.23 -22.68 31.71
CA ILE A 20 -21.59 -23.01 31.25
C ILE A 20 -22.15 -21.83 30.48
N GLU A 21 -22.12 -20.62 31.03
CA GLU A 21 -22.63 -19.41 30.38
C GLU A 21 -21.96 -19.18 29.02
N ARG A 22 -20.65 -19.36 28.92
CA ARG A 22 -19.93 -19.25 27.64
C ARG A 22 -20.39 -20.29 26.61
N LEU A 23 -20.69 -21.51 27.05
CA LEU A 23 -21.07 -22.62 26.18
C LEU A 23 -22.55 -22.58 25.79
N THR A 24 -23.41 -22.07 26.67
CA THR A 24 -24.86 -22.00 26.45
C THR A 24 -25.32 -20.66 25.89
N ALA A 25 -24.47 -19.62 25.93
CA ALA A 25 -24.81 -18.32 25.38
C ALA A 25 -25.17 -18.41 23.88
N PRO A 26 -26.28 -17.78 23.45
CA PRO A 26 -26.63 -17.73 22.04
C PRO A 26 -25.54 -16.98 21.26
N LYS A 27 -25.20 -17.50 20.08
CA LYS A 27 -24.26 -16.82 19.18
C LYS A 27 -24.83 -15.44 18.87
N LYS A 28 -24.05 -14.39 19.15
CA LYS A 28 -24.42 -13.03 18.75
C LYS A 28 -24.62 -13.00 17.23
N PRO A 29 -25.70 -12.38 16.72
CA PRO A 29 -25.89 -12.25 15.28
C PRO A 29 -24.68 -11.53 14.69
N VAL A 30 -24.09 -12.14 13.66
CA VAL A 30 -22.97 -11.52 12.94
C VAL A 30 -23.56 -10.42 12.08
N GLU A 31 -23.22 -9.16 12.35
CA GLU A 31 -23.52 -8.05 11.45
C GLU A 31 -22.80 -8.31 10.12
N VAL A 32 -23.53 -8.77 9.10
CA VAL A 32 -23.02 -8.91 7.73
C VAL A 32 -22.83 -7.49 7.20
N LYS A 33 -21.62 -6.95 7.36
CA LYS A 33 -21.23 -5.71 6.70
C LYS A 33 -21.10 -6.01 5.21
N ASP A 34 -21.89 -5.30 4.40
CA ASP A 34 -21.78 -5.35 2.95
C ASP A 34 -20.33 -5.02 2.54
N PRO A 35 -19.65 -5.86 1.74
CA PRO A 35 -18.30 -5.57 1.26
C PRO A 35 -18.21 -4.26 0.46
N PHE A 36 -19.35 -3.74 -0.02
CA PHE A 36 -19.46 -2.46 -0.69
C PHE A 36 -20.48 -1.58 0.02
N PRO A 37 -20.10 -0.79 1.05
CA PRO A 37 -21.02 0.18 1.62
C PRO A 37 -21.42 1.15 0.52
N ILE A 38 -22.68 1.12 0.09
CA ILE A 38 -23.25 2.14 -0.79
C ILE A 38 -23.11 3.45 -0.02
N GLY A 39 -22.20 4.31 -0.47
CA GLY A 39 -21.89 5.56 0.22
C GLY A 39 -23.15 6.41 0.43
N GLU A 40 -23.12 7.28 1.43
CA GLU A 40 -24.23 8.19 1.73
C GLU A 40 -24.64 8.96 0.46
N THR A 41 -25.93 8.89 0.13
CA THR A 41 -26.48 9.63 -1.00
C THR A 41 -26.45 11.12 -0.68
N LYS A 42 -25.48 11.83 -1.26
CA LYS A 42 -25.37 13.29 -1.10
C LYS A 42 -26.59 13.94 -1.74
N LYS A 43 -27.37 14.67 -0.93
CA LYS A 43 -28.47 15.48 -1.43
C LYS A 43 -27.87 16.72 -2.10
N ILE A 44 -27.97 16.76 -3.42
CA ILE A 44 -27.47 17.88 -4.23
C ILE A 44 -28.48 19.03 -4.10
N SER A 45 -27.98 20.24 -3.85
CA SER A 45 -28.82 21.43 -3.83
C SER A 45 -29.33 21.79 -5.24
N LYS A 46 -30.44 22.54 -5.34
CA LYS A 46 -30.97 22.95 -6.65
C LYS A 46 -29.96 23.79 -7.44
N GLU A 47 -29.25 24.68 -6.77
CA GLU A 47 -28.20 25.51 -7.39
C GLU A 47 -27.02 24.69 -7.92
N GLU A 48 -26.63 23.62 -7.20
CA GLU A 48 -25.59 22.70 -7.68
C GLU A 48 -26.08 21.87 -8.86
N LEU A 49 -27.35 21.46 -8.88
CA LEU A 49 -27.95 20.80 -10.03
C LEU A 49 -27.95 21.73 -11.24
N ASP A 50 -28.35 22.99 -11.10
CA ASP A 50 -28.39 23.95 -12.20
C ASP A 50 -26.99 24.26 -12.75
N LYS A 51 -25.98 24.36 -11.89
CA LYS A 51 -24.58 24.48 -12.33
C LYS A 51 -24.11 23.23 -13.08
N MET A 52 -24.56 22.06 -12.65
CA MET A 52 -24.21 20.80 -13.30
C MET A 52 -24.92 20.64 -14.64
N THR A 53 -26.20 21.04 -14.75
CA THR A 53 -26.93 21.03 -16.03
C THR A 53 -26.33 22.03 -17.01
N ASP A 54 -25.98 23.24 -16.57
CA ASP A 54 -25.28 24.22 -17.40
C ASP A 54 -23.96 23.63 -17.93
N ARG A 55 -23.09 23.14 -17.03
CA ARG A 55 -21.82 22.54 -17.43
C ARG A 55 -21.97 21.35 -18.39
N LEU A 56 -22.91 20.46 -18.15
CA LEU A 56 -23.03 19.23 -18.93
C LEU A 56 -23.78 19.42 -20.25
N TYR A 57 -24.76 20.32 -20.26
CA TYR A 57 -25.65 20.49 -21.40
C TYR A 57 -25.32 21.74 -22.20
N THR A 58 -25.35 22.92 -21.59
CA THR A 58 -25.16 24.18 -22.34
C THR A 58 -23.73 24.28 -22.88
N GLN A 59 -22.73 24.01 -22.04
CA GLN A 59 -21.33 24.06 -22.49
C GLN A 59 -21.02 22.98 -23.53
N SER A 60 -21.63 21.80 -23.41
CA SER A 60 -21.49 20.72 -24.39
C SER A 60 -22.07 21.12 -25.75
N LEU A 61 -23.25 21.75 -25.76
CA LEU A 61 -23.85 22.28 -26.98
C LEU A 61 -22.98 23.40 -27.60
N MET A 62 -22.47 24.32 -26.78
CA MET A 62 -21.58 25.38 -27.26
C MET A 62 -20.29 24.82 -27.86
N GLN A 63 -19.66 23.84 -27.21
CA GLN A 63 -18.47 23.17 -27.74
C GLN A 63 -18.78 22.42 -29.04
N LYS A 64 -19.90 21.70 -29.10
CA LYS A 64 -20.32 21.00 -30.31
C LYS A 64 -20.55 21.98 -31.46
N GLN A 65 -21.21 23.10 -31.20
CA GLN A 65 -21.45 24.12 -32.21
C GLN A 65 -20.14 24.76 -32.67
N ALA A 66 -19.25 25.14 -31.74
CA ALA A 66 -17.94 25.68 -32.08
C ALA A 66 -17.12 24.70 -32.93
N ASN A 67 -17.12 23.40 -32.57
CA ASN A 67 -16.45 22.36 -33.35
C ASN A 67 -17.05 22.23 -34.75
N LEU A 68 -18.39 22.27 -34.88
CA LEU A 68 -19.04 22.24 -36.20
C LEU A 68 -18.62 23.45 -37.04
N GLU A 69 -18.69 24.66 -36.49
CA GLU A 69 -18.26 25.88 -37.18
C GLU A 69 -16.78 25.82 -37.58
N GLU A 70 -15.91 25.30 -36.73
CA GLU A 70 -14.49 25.09 -37.06
C GLU A 70 -14.32 24.08 -38.18
N THR A 71 -15.02 22.94 -38.14
CA THR A 71 -14.95 21.94 -39.21
C THR A 71 -15.50 22.48 -40.53
N GLU A 72 -16.60 23.24 -40.51
CA GLU A 72 -17.18 23.88 -41.70
C GLU A 72 -16.20 24.92 -42.27
N ARG A 73 -15.57 25.74 -41.42
CA ARG A 73 -14.52 26.67 -41.85
C ARG A 73 -13.34 25.94 -42.45
N GLN A 74 -12.90 24.82 -41.85
CA GLN A 74 -11.83 24.01 -42.40
C GLN A 74 -12.22 23.41 -43.75
N MET A 75 -13.42 22.83 -43.88
CA MET A 75 -13.93 22.26 -45.13
C MET A 75 -14.07 23.32 -46.22
N TYR A 76 -14.57 24.51 -45.88
CA TYR A 76 -14.65 25.62 -46.82
C TYR A 76 -13.24 26.03 -47.27
N ASN A 77 -12.31 26.19 -46.33
CA ASN A 77 -10.92 26.52 -46.65
C ASN A 77 -10.24 25.41 -47.48
N THR A 78 -10.48 24.14 -47.20
CA THR A 78 -9.88 23.05 -47.99
C THR A 78 -10.50 22.98 -49.37
N VAL A 79 -11.82 23.13 -49.53
CA VAL A 79 -12.47 23.12 -50.86
C VAL A 79 -12.06 24.34 -51.69
N HIS A 80 -11.95 25.52 -51.09
CA HIS A 80 -11.60 26.77 -51.80
C HIS A 80 -10.10 27.03 -51.93
N LYS A 81 -9.25 26.41 -51.10
CA LYS A 81 -7.78 26.53 -51.16
C LYS A 81 -7.06 25.23 -51.52
N ALA A 82 -7.79 24.16 -51.87
CA ALA A 82 -7.21 22.96 -52.47
C ALA A 82 -6.76 23.26 -53.91
N ASP A 83 -5.76 24.13 -54.03
CA ASP A 83 -4.97 24.28 -55.24
C ASP A 83 -4.07 23.04 -55.38
N GLY A 84 -4.66 21.86 -55.57
CA GLY A 84 -4.00 20.62 -56.03
C GLY A 84 -2.61 20.30 -55.45
N LYS A 85 -2.28 20.75 -54.23
CA LYS A 85 -0.93 20.62 -53.67
C LYS A 85 -0.69 19.14 -53.45
N LYS A 86 0.20 18.58 -54.27
CA LYS A 86 0.68 17.22 -54.12
C LYS A 86 1.50 17.17 -52.83
N ILE A 87 1.05 16.34 -51.89
CA ILE A 87 1.79 16.07 -50.65
C ILE A 87 3.18 15.55 -51.05
N THR A 88 4.22 16.16 -50.49
CA THR A 88 5.60 15.70 -50.75
C THR A 88 5.88 14.41 -49.95
N ASN A 89 6.84 13.61 -50.39
CA ASN A 89 7.18 12.37 -49.67
C ASN A 89 7.64 12.65 -48.23
N GLU A 90 8.34 13.76 -47.99
CA GLU A 90 8.78 14.18 -46.65
C GLU A 90 7.59 14.54 -45.74
N GLU A 91 6.60 15.27 -46.26
CA GLU A 91 5.36 15.56 -45.54
C GLU A 91 4.57 14.28 -45.25
N LEU A 92 4.56 13.33 -46.19
CA LEU A 92 3.88 12.05 -46.02
C LEU A 92 4.55 11.21 -44.92
N GLU A 93 5.88 11.12 -44.90
CA GLU A 93 6.63 10.45 -43.85
C GLU A 93 6.44 11.13 -42.48
N SER A 94 6.46 12.46 -42.44
CA SER A 94 6.19 13.23 -41.22
C SER A 94 4.78 12.94 -40.67
N ASN A 95 3.77 12.92 -41.55
CA ASN A 95 2.40 12.59 -41.18
C ASN A 95 2.27 11.14 -40.69
N ILE A 96 2.94 10.18 -41.33
CA ILE A 96 2.96 8.78 -40.89
C ILE A 96 3.58 8.67 -39.49
N ASN A 97 4.71 9.32 -39.26
CA ASN A 97 5.37 9.33 -37.96
C ASN A 97 4.45 9.92 -36.90
N HIS A 98 3.86 11.10 -37.14
CA HIS A 98 2.95 11.72 -36.19
C HIS A 98 1.72 10.83 -35.88
N LEU A 99 1.11 10.27 -36.92
CA LEU A 99 -0.10 9.45 -36.79
C LEU A 99 0.14 8.10 -36.12
N TYR A 100 1.28 7.46 -36.38
CA TYR A 100 1.56 6.10 -35.91
C TYR A 100 2.59 6.05 -34.80
N THR A 101 3.78 6.63 -34.97
CA THR A 101 4.86 6.47 -33.99
C THR A 101 4.56 7.28 -32.74
N GLU A 102 4.30 8.58 -32.90
CA GLU A 102 4.05 9.49 -31.77
C GLU A 102 2.76 9.13 -31.03
N SER A 103 1.70 8.76 -31.75
CA SER A 103 0.43 8.36 -31.13
C SER A 103 0.56 7.08 -30.29
N LEU A 104 1.37 6.11 -30.75
CA LEU A 104 1.65 4.88 -30.01
C LEU A 104 2.52 5.16 -28.78
N GLU A 105 3.51 6.02 -28.90
CA GLU A 105 4.35 6.45 -27.78
C GLU A 105 3.52 7.15 -26.70
N ARG A 106 2.68 8.11 -27.10
CA ARG A 106 1.77 8.80 -26.18
C ARG A 106 0.80 7.83 -25.51
N LYS A 107 0.26 6.86 -26.26
CA LYS A 107 -0.63 5.83 -25.70
C LYS A 107 0.10 4.95 -24.68
N LYS A 108 1.35 4.55 -24.95
CA LYS A 108 2.17 3.77 -24.03
C LYS A 108 2.46 4.56 -22.75
N ALA A 109 2.88 5.82 -22.88
CA ALA A 109 3.13 6.70 -21.75
C ALA A 109 1.89 6.86 -20.87
N ASN A 110 0.73 7.18 -21.46
CA ASN A 110 -0.53 7.31 -20.74
C ASN A 110 -0.94 6.00 -20.03
N MET A 111 -0.68 4.85 -20.65
CA MET A 111 -0.97 3.54 -20.07
C MET A 111 -0.06 3.26 -18.87
N GLU A 112 1.22 3.58 -18.96
CA GLU A 112 2.17 3.44 -17.86
C GLU A 112 1.84 4.35 -16.69
N GLU A 113 1.48 5.61 -16.94
CA GLU A 113 1.01 6.54 -15.92
C GLU A 113 -0.26 6.03 -15.24
N SER A 114 -1.21 5.53 -16.01
CA SER A 114 -2.44 4.93 -15.48
C SER A 114 -2.15 3.69 -14.64
N ARG A 115 -1.21 2.85 -15.08
CA ARG A 115 -0.74 1.70 -14.28
C ARG A 115 -0.12 2.17 -12.97
N LYS A 116 0.82 3.11 -12.98
CA LYS A 116 1.42 3.63 -11.74
C LYS A 116 0.39 4.20 -10.77
N LYS A 117 -0.66 4.86 -11.29
CA LYS A 117 -1.68 5.51 -10.46
C LYS A 117 -2.73 4.55 -9.89
N TYR A 118 -3.16 3.57 -10.68
CA TYR A 118 -4.31 2.72 -10.33
C TYR A 118 -3.97 1.25 -10.14
N HIS A 119 -2.77 0.81 -10.53
CA HIS A 119 -2.33 -0.54 -10.25
C HIS A 119 -1.96 -0.65 -8.77
N TYR A 120 -2.54 -1.66 -8.12
CA TYR A 120 -2.21 -1.96 -6.74
C TYR A 120 -0.84 -2.61 -6.67
N GLU A 121 0.16 -1.87 -6.19
CA GLU A 121 1.44 -2.43 -5.80
C GLU A 121 1.35 -2.85 -4.32
N PRO A 122 1.40 -4.15 -3.99
CA PRO A 122 1.43 -4.56 -2.60
C PRO A 122 2.67 -3.97 -1.93
N ALA A 123 2.52 -3.47 -0.70
CA ALA A 123 3.65 -2.97 0.07
C ALA A 123 4.79 -4.00 0.03
N PRO A 124 6.05 -3.56 -0.17
CA PRO A 124 7.17 -4.48 -0.28
C PRO A 124 7.17 -5.36 0.97
N SER A 125 6.95 -6.66 0.75
CA SER A 125 7.01 -7.68 1.80
C SER A 125 8.23 -7.40 2.66
N THR A 126 8.03 -7.23 3.97
CA THR A 126 9.13 -7.11 4.92
C THR A 126 10.18 -8.17 4.59
N LYS A 127 11.42 -7.74 4.35
CA LYS A 127 12.51 -8.66 3.96
C LYS A 127 12.52 -9.79 4.98
N LYS A 128 12.33 -11.03 4.51
CA LYS A 128 12.42 -12.21 5.37
C LYS A 128 13.84 -12.24 5.92
N VAL A 129 13.96 -12.02 7.23
CA VAL A 129 15.24 -12.08 7.93
C VAL A 129 15.74 -13.52 7.83
N ASP A 130 17.01 -13.71 7.47
CA ASP A 130 17.58 -15.04 7.39
C ASP A 130 17.63 -15.68 8.79
N ASN A 131 17.28 -16.95 8.89
CA ASN A 131 17.17 -17.66 10.18
C ASN A 131 18.48 -17.58 10.97
N LYS A 132 19.63 -17.62 10.28
CA LYS A 132 20.94 -17.48 10.90
C LYS A 132 21.10 -16.12 11.60
N THR A 133 20.73 -15.04 10.91
CA THR A 133 20.78 -13.68 11.48
C THR A 133 19.80 -13.51 12.64
N PHE A 134 18.62 -14.12 12.56
CA PHE A 134 17.65 -14.11 13.65
C PHE A 134 18.17 -14.81 14.92
N VAL A 135 18.76 -16.01 14.76
CA VAL A 135 19.33 -16.78 15.88
C VAL A 135 20.49 -16.02 16.52
N GLN A 136 21.38 -15.44 15.71
CA GLN A 136 22.53 -14.67 16.18
C GLN A 136 22.09 -13.49 17.07
N HIS A 137 21.10 -12.70 16.61
CA HIS A 137 20.60 -11.55 17.36
C HIS A 137 19.82 -11.95 18.64
N MET A 138 19.14 -13.09 18.63
CA MET A 138 18.34 -13.52 19.79
C MET A 138 19.19 -14.16 20.89
N TYR A 139 20.19 -14.95 20.51
CA TYR A 139 20.92 -15.80 21.45
C TYR A 139 22.35 -15.34 21.66
N ASP A 140 23.14 -15.24 20.59
CA ASP A 140 24.58 -14.97 20.70
C ASP A 140 24.84 -13.56 21.25
N ASP A 141 24.17 -12.55 20.68
CA ASP A 141 24.30 -11.16 21.09
C ASP A 141 23.91 -10.95 22.57
N ARG A 142 22.87 -11.66 23.05
CA ARG A 142 22.44 -11.60 24.46
C ARG A 142 23.42 -12.28 25.39
N ILE A 143 23.98 -13.43 25.01
CA ILE A 143 24.99 -14.14 25.80
C ILE A 143 26.24 -13.27 25.90
N GLU A 144 26.69 -12.68 24.80
CA GLU A 144 27.82 -11.77 24.78
C GLU A 144 27.59 -10.52 25.64
N ALA A 145 26.40 -9.92 25.57
CA ALA A 145 26.06 -8.78 26.40
C ALA A 145 26.15 -9.13 27.90
N LYS A 146 25.62 -10.29 28.30
CA LYS A 146 25.72 -10.76 29.69
C LYS A 146 27.17 -10.99 30.12
N LYS A 147 27.99 -11.63 29.29
CA LYS A 147 29.42 -11.83 29.57
C LYS A 147 30.15 -10.49 29.72
N LYS A 148 29.87 -9.52 28.85
CA LYS A 148 30.45 -8.17 28.95
C LYS A 148 30.02 -7.46 30.23
N THR A 149 28.76 -7.61 30.66
CA THR A 149 28.31 -7.05 31.94
C THR A 149 29.01 -7.70 33.12
N GLU A 150 29.14 -9.03 33.11
CA GLU A 150 29.83 -9.79 34.18
C GLU A 150 31.30 -9.37 34.31
N GLN A 151 32.01 -9.25 33.19
CA GLN A 151 33.39 -8.75 33.15
C GLN A 151 33.49 -7.34 33.76
N LYS A 152 32.59 -6.42 33.38
CA LYS A 152 32.57 -5.06 33.94
C LYS A 152 32.30 -5.06 35.45
N LEU A 153 31.40 -5.92 35.93
CA LEU A 153 31.15 -6.04 37.37
C LEU A 153 32.36 -6.61 38.10
N TYR A 154 33.01 -7.63 37.53
CA TYR A 154 34.22 -8.23 38.08
C TYR A 154 35.36 -7.23 38.20
N GLU A 155 35.66 -6.48 37.13
CA GLU A 155 36.66 -5.42 37.13
C GLU A 155 36.36 -4.34 38.17
N LYS A 156 35.08 -3.98 38.34
CA LYS A 156 34.67 -2.91 39.25
C LYS A 156 34.75 -3.31 40.72
N TYR A 157 34.38 -4.55 41.05
CA TYR A 157 34.15 -4.95 42.45
C TYR A 157 35.10 -6.03 42.97
N LEU A 158 35.56 -6.95 42.13
CA LEU A 158 36.40 -8.08 42.58
C LEU A 158 37.89 -7.83 42.33
N ALA A 159 38.26 -7.33 41.15
CA ALA A 159 39.66 -7.06 40.79
C ALA A 159 40.42 -6.16 41.79
N PRO A 160 39.82 -5.13 42.42
CA PRO A 160 40.50 -4.31 43.43
C PRO A 160 40.75 -5.04 44.76
N THR A 161 39.91 -6.02 45.10
CA THR A 161 39.97 -6.79 46.37
C THR A 161 40.82 -8.05 46.26
N GLU A 162 41.14 -8.50 45.05
CA GLU A 162 41.97 -9.68 44.88
C GLU A 162 43.42 -9.41 45.33
N PRO A 163 44.00 -10.28 46.18
CA PRO A 163 45.39 -10.15 46.58
C PRO A 163 46.27 -10.30 45.35
N LYS A 164 47.09 -9.29 45.05
CA LYS A 164 48.06 -9.33 43.96
C LYS A 164 48.90 -10.60 44.12
N LYS A 165 48.71 -11.59 43.23
CA LYS A 165 49.53 -12.80 43.22
C LYS A 165 50.99 -12.37 43.06
N ALA A 166 51.79 -12.59 44.10
CA ALA A 166 53.23 -12.34 44.05
C ALA A 166 53.79 -13.18 42.88
N LYS A 167 54.48 -12.51 41.95
CA LYS A 167 55.19 -13.20 40.87
C LYS A 167 56.23 -14.11 41.53
N ALA A 168 56.02 -15.42 41.48
CA ALA A 168 57.09 -16.37 41.74
C ALA A 168 58.12 -16.17 40.60
N ASN A 169 59.25 -15.55 40.93
CA ASN A 169 60.39 -15.51 40.02
C ASN A 169 60.89 -16.95 39.80
N PRO A 170 61.31 -17.30 38.57
CA PRO A 170 61.86 -18.62 38.25
C PRO A 170 63.17 -18.91 39.01
#